data_AF-A0A2D6TZ36-F1
#
_entry.id   AF-A0A2D6TZ36-F1
#
_cell.length_a   1.000
_cell.length_b   1.000
_cell.length_c   1.000
_cell.angle_alpha   90.00
_cell.angle_beta   90.00
_cell.angle_gamma   90.00
#
_symmetry.space_group_name_H-M   'P 1'
#
loop_
_entity.id
_entity.type
_entity.pdbx_description
1 polymer ?
#
loop_
_entity_poly.entity_id
_entity_poly.type
_entity_poly.pdbx_seq_one_letter_code
_entity_poly.pdbx_strand_id
1 'polypeptide(L)'
;MGYAKCRFNEDKGCNETGSQEWYVHLADLGKTINVPSMWKHYMQDHLVQPMSEERRVIMATDSTQATGEHITTRGSARPAELMVLYVERTGPNQYTHQIGEKPDTEFIDKLESILENVQPLQTKGIGFRPGYR
;
A
#
# COMPACT_ATOMS: atom_id res chain seq x y z
N MET A 1 -15.13 11.48 -5.87
CA MET A 1 -14.21 10.65 -5.04
C MET A 1 -14.73 9.22 -5.08
N GLY A 2 -13.92 8.26 -5.49
CA GLY A 2 -14.37 6.87 -5.71
C GLY A 2 -13.71 5.90 -4.75
N TYR A 3 -14.49 4.97 -4.19
CA TYR A 3 -14.01 3.82 -3.43
C TYR A 3 -13.73 2.65 -4.37
N ALA A 4 -12.66 1.90 -4.12
CA ALA A 4 -12.41 0.60 -4.73
C ALA A 4 -13.08 -0.49 -3.88
N LYS A 5 -13.86 -1.38 -4.50
CA LYS A 5 -14.28 -2.62 -3.83
C LYS A 5 -13.12 -3.61 -3.78
N CYS A 6 -13.09 -4.45 -2.75
CA CYS A 6 -12.21 -5.60 -2.67
C CYS A 6 -12.29 -6.44 -3.96
N ARG A 7 -11.14 -6.83 -4.51
CA ARG A 7 -11.10 -7.63 -5.75
C ARG A 7 -11.71 -9.02 -5.63
N PHE A 8 -11.88 -9.52 -4.40
CA PHE A 8 -12.52 -10.80 -4.11
C PHE A 8 -14.03 -10.67 -3.87
N ASN A 9 -14.64 -9.49 -4.12
CA ASN A 9 -16.08 -9.29 -3.95
C ASN A 9 -16.91 -10.30 -4.76
N GLU A 10 -16.55 -10.51 -6.02
CA GLU A 10 -17.29 -11.41 -6.91
C GLU A 10 -17.15 -12.88 -6.52
N ASP A 11 -15.95 -13.29 -6.08
CA ASP A 11 -15.64 -14.71 -5.84
C ASP A 11 -15.94 -15.14 -4.39
N LYS A 12 -15.90 -14.21 -3.43
CA LYS A 12 -16.03 -14.49 -1.99
C LYS A 12 -17.09 -13.64 -1.28
N GLY A 13 -17.79 -12.75 -1.99
CA GLY A 13 -18.77 -11.84 -1.38
C GLY A 13 -18.14 -10.78 -0.47
N CYS A 14 -16.82 -10.55 -0.56
CA CYS A 14 -16.11 -9.61 0.31
C CYS A 14 -16.48 -8.15 0.00
N ASN A 15 -17.13 -7.46 0.95
CA ASN A 15 -17.66 -6.11 0.75
C ASN A 15 -16.74 -4.99 1.25
N GLU A 16 -15.49 -5.31 1.61
CA GLU A 16 -14.52 -4.31 2.03
C GLU A 16 -14.20 -3.30 0.92
N THR A 17 -13.93 -2.06 1.32
CA THR A 17 -13.64 -0.96 0.39
C THR A 17 -12.43 -0.15 0.82
N GLY A 18 -11.67 0.34 -0.16
CA GLY A 18 -10.52 1.21 0.06
C GLY A 18 -10.55 2.43 -0.83
N SER A 19 -10.15 3.58 -0.29
CA SER A 19 -10.10 4.86 -1.02
C SER A 19 -8.78 5.60 -0.86
N GLN A 20 -7.83 5.03 -0.12
CA GLN A 20 -6.60 5.68 0.29
C GLN A 20 -5.39 4.90 -0.21
N GLU A 21 -4.25 5.57 -0.26
CA GLU A 21 -2.97 5.01 -0.66
C GLU A 21 -1.82 5.70 0.08
N TRP A 22 -0.75 4.98 0.34
CA TRP A 22 0.51 5.54 0.81
C TRP A 22 1.50 5.59 -0.33
N TYR A 23 2.08 6.77 -0.55
CA TYR A 23 3.24 6.91 -1.41
C TYR A 23 4.47 7.02 -0.52
N VAL A 24 5.36 6.04 -0.60
CA VAL A 24 6.53 5.93 0.26
C VAL A 24 7.79 5.95 -0.58
N HIS A 25 8.69 6.85 -0.24
CA HIS A 25 10.04 6.92 -0.76
C HIS A 25 10.99 6.14 0.17
N LEU A 26 11.58 5.08 -0.38
CA LEU A 26 12.58 4.23 0.25
C LEU A 26 13.95 4.76 -0.16
N ALA A 27 14.46 5.72 0.62
CA ALA A 27 15.64 6.52 0.24
C ALA A 27 16.92 5.68 0.08
N ASP A 28 17.07 4.65 0.90
CA ASP A 28 18.17 3.68 0.90
C ASP A 28 18.24 2.87 -0.39
N LEU A 29 17.09 2.59 -1.00
CA LEU A 29 16.98 1.85 -2.25
C LEU A 29 16.75 2.75 -3.48
N GLY A 30 16.60 4.06 -3.26
CA GLY A 30 16.23 5.02 -4.30
C GLY A 30 14.90 4.69 -4.99
N LYS A 31 13.96 4.06 -4.27
CA LYS A 31 12.70 3.57 -4.83
C LYS A 31 11.49 4.33 -4.30
N THR A 32 10.44 4.43 -5.11
CA THR A 32 9.14 4.94 -4.66
C THR A 32 8.07 3.88 -4.82
N ILE A 33 7.40 3.52 -3.73
CA ILE A 33 6.34 2.53 -3.69
C ILE A 33 4.97 3.19 -3.50
N ASN A 34 3.93 2.60 -4.09
CA ASN A 34 2.54 2.89 -3.79
C ASN A 34 1.92 1.69 -3.07
N VAL A 35 1.37 1.90 -1.87
CA VAL A 35 0.69 0.88 -1.07
C VAL A 35 -0.80 1.26 -0.95
N PRO A 36 -1.75 0.46 -1.47
CA PRO A 36 -3.17 0.75 -1.36
C PRO A 36 -3.70 0.45 0.05
N SER A 37 -4.71 1.17 0.54
CA SER A 37 -5.33 0.97 1.87
C SER A 37 -5.78 -0.45 2.19
N MET A 38 -6.08 -1.23 1.15
CA MET A 38 -6.54 -2.61 1.23
C MET A 38 -5.42 -3.64 1.40
N TRP A 39 -4.14 -3.23 1.37
CA TRP A 39 -3.00 -4.16 1.37
C TRP A 39 -3.08 -5.17 2.54
N LYS A 40 -3.38 -4.71 3.75
CA LYS A 40 -3.40 -5.57 4.95
C LYS A 40 -4.57 -6.55 4.91
N HIS A 41 -5.75 -6.07 4.52
CA HIS A 41 -6.92 -6.91 4.27
C HIS A 41 -6.63 -8.01 3.24
N TYR A 42 -5.97 -7.66 2.13
CA TYR A 42 -5.59 -8.64 1.12
C TYR A 42 -4.67 -9.73 1.67
N MET A 43 -3.68 -9.38 2.49
CA MET A 43 -2.77 -10.38 3.06
C MET A 43 -3.40 -11.22 4.17
N GLN A 44 -4.22 -10.62 5.03
CA GLN A 44 -4.76 -11.30 6.22
C GLN A 44 -6.02 -12.11 5.90
N ASP A 45 -6.96 -11.54 5.14
CA ASP A 45 -8.28 -12.14 4.92
C ASP A 45 -8.36 -12.89 3.58
N HIS A 46 -7.49 -12.53 2.64
CA HIS A 46 -7.44 -13.15 1.32
C HIS A 46 -6.12 -13.87 1.04
N LEU A 47 -5.19 -13.89 2.00
CA LEU A 47 -3.92 -14.62 1.95
C LEU A 47 -3.08 -14.29 0.71
N VAL A 48 -3.27 -13.09 0.17
CA VAL A 48 -2.52 -12.58 -0.98
C VAL A 48 -1.05 -12.50 -0.59
N GLN A 49 -0.21 -13.14 -1.38
CA GLN A 49 1.24 -13.13 -1.19
C GLN A 49 1.85 -11.98 -1.98
N PRO A 50 2.87 -11.29 -1.44
CA PRO A 50 3.61 -10.30 -2.21
C PRO A 50 4.31 -10.97 -3.41
N MET A 51 4.42 -10.23 -4.51
CA MET A 51 5.30 -10.63 -5.61
C MET A 51 6.76 -10.69 -5.14
N SER A 52 7.59 -11.46 -5.83
CA SER A 52 9.00 -11.62 -5.47
C SER A 52 9.76 -10.29 -5.42
N GLU A 53 9.44 -9.34 -6.31
CA GLU A 53 10.05 -8.02 -6.28
C GLU A 53 9.58 -7.19 -5.09
N GLU A 54 8.28 -7.19 -4.78
CA GLU A 54 7.72 -6.49 -3.64
C GLU A 54 8.34 -6.97 -2.34
N ARG A 55 8.36 -8.29 -2.12
CA ARG A 55 8.98 -8.88 -0.94
C ARG A 55 10.45 -8.50 -0.85
N ARG A 56 11.20 -8.60 -1.95
CA ARG A 56 12.62 -8.23 -1.96
C ARG A 56 12.85 -6.77 -1.57
N VAL A 57 12.08 -5.84 -2.14
CA VAL A 57 12.22 -4.40 -1.87
C VAL A 57 11.87 -4.10 -0.43
N ILE A 58 10.69 -4.51 0.03
CA ILE A 58 10.19 -4.22 1.40
C ILE A 58 11.10 -4.82 2.47
N MET A 59 11.57 -6.05 2.27
CA MET A 59 12.45 -6.71 3.24
C MET A 59 13.86 -6.12 3.27
N ALA A 60 14.35 -5.58 2.15
CA ALA A 60 15.67 -4.95 2.08
C ALA A 60 15.68 -3.52 2.64
N THR A 61 14.54 -2.85 2.72
CA THR A 61 14.47 -1.45 3.16
C THR A 61 14.79 -1.26 4.64
N ASP A 62 15.58 -0.24 4.96
CA ASP A 62 15.65 0.33 6.30
C ASP A 62 14.40 1.18 6.60
N SER A 63 13.53 0.68 7.48
CA SER A 63 12.26 1.34 7.82
C SER A 63 12.46 2.75 8.38
N THR A 64 13.60 3.04 9.01
CA THR A 64 13.88 4.35 9.63
C THR A 64 14.18 5.45 8.60
N GLN A 65 14.52 5.06 7.37
CA GLN A 65 14.83 5.98 6.26
C GLN A 65 13.64 6.16 5.30
N ALA A 66 12.55 5.42 5.53
CA ALA A 66 11.34 5.55 4.75
C ALA A 66 10.65 6.89 5.05
N THR A 67 10.32 7.62 3.99
CA THR A 67 9.56 8.87 4.06
C THR A 67 8.39 8.80 3.10
N GLY A 68 7.38 9.65 3.24
CA GLY A 68 6.25 9.60 2.32
C GLY A 68 5.06 10.40 2.78
N GLU A 69 3.92 10.09 2.17
CA GLU A 69 2.65 10.71 2.47
C GLU A 69 1.50 9.71 2.34
N HIS A 70 0.49 9.91 3.17
CA HIS A 70 -0.78 9.20 3.08
C HIS A 70 -1.80 10.06 2.33
N ILE A 71 -2.29 9.57 1.21
CA ILE A 71 -3.28 10.23 0.37
C ILE A 71 -4.65 9.64 0.68
N THR A 72 -5.57 10.50 1.11
CA THR A 72 -6.93 10.11 1.52
C THR A 72 -7.92 9.99 0.35
N THR A 73 -7.52 10.39 -0.86
CA THR A 73 -8.34 10.33 -2.08
C THR A 73 -7.62 9.64 -3.23
N ARG A 74 -8.16 8.48 -3.64
CA ARG A 74 -7.82 7.77 -4.87
C ARG A 74 -8.00 8.66 -6.10
N GLY A 75 -6.98 8.72 -6.96
CA GLY A 75 -7.01 9.42 -8.25
C GLY A 75 -5.94 10.49 -8.45
N SER A 76 -5.15 10.79 -7.42
CA SER A 76 -3.91 11.54 -7.56
C SER A 76 -2.85 10.61 -8.15
N ALA A 77 -2.87 10.41 -9.47
CA ALA A 77 -1.86 9.62 -10.15
C ALA A 77 -0.47 10.24 -9.91
N ARG A 78 0.34 9.58 -9.08
CA ARG A 78 1.76 9.92 -8.92
C ARG A 78 2.60 8.81 -9.54
N PRO A 79 3.76 9.15 -10.14
CA PRO A 79 4.68 8.14 -10.62
C PRO A 79 5.21 7.34 -9.42
N ALA A 80 4.76 6.09 -9.29
CA ALA A 80 5.36 5.11 -8.41
C ALA A 80 6.17 4.12 -9.26
N GLU A 81 7.33 3.72 -8.77
CA GLU A 81 8.18 2.74 -9.44
C GLU A 81 7.70 1.31 -9.18
N LEU A 82 6.99 1.11 -8.07
CA LEU A 82 6.45 -0.18 -7.67
C LEU A 82 5.10 -0.01 -6.98
N MET A 83 4.08 -0.73 -7.46
CA MET A 83 2.78 -0.80 -6.79
C MET A 83 2.75 -2.08 -5.96
N VAL A 84 2.74 -1.93 -4.63
CA VAL A 84 2.79 -3.04 -3.69
C VAL A 84 1.38 -3.54 -3.41
N LEU A 85 1.13 -4.83 -3.61
CA LEU A 85 -0.17 -5.47 -3.41
C LEU A 85 -1.31 -4.84 -4.19
N TYR A 86 -1.01 -4.45 -5.43
CA TYR A 86 -2.02 -4.08 -6.39
C TYR A 86 -2.68 -5.33 -6.98
N VAL A 87 -3.71 -5.79 -6.28
CA VAL A 87 -4.50 -6.95 -6.71
C VAL A 87 -5.45 -6.54 -7.82
N GLU A 88 -5.44 -7.31 -8.92
CA GLU A 88 -6.43 -7.27 -9.99
C GLU A 88 -6.80 -8.69 -10.40
N ARG A 89 -8.03 -8.84 -10.91
CA ARG A 89 -8.50 -10.10 -11.50
C ARG A 89 -7.97 -10.20 -12.93
N THR A 90 -7.25 -11.27 -13.24
CA THR A 90 -6.68 -11.53 -14.58
C THR A 90 -7.45 -12.61 -15.35
N GLY A 91 -8.32 -13.36 -14.67
CA GLY A 91 -9.18 -14.38 -15.26
C GLY A 91 -10.17 -14.98 -14.25
N PRO A 92 -10.93 -16.01 -14.64
CA PRO A 92 -11.79 -16.74 -13.72
C PRO A 92 -10.96 -17.35 -12.57
N ASN A 93 -11.19 -16.88 -11.35
CA ASN A 93 -10.42 -17.23 -10.14
C ASN A 93 -8.89 -16.99 -10.24
N GLN A 94 -8.44 -16.10 -11.13
CA GLN A 94 -7.03 -15.75 -11.31
C GLN A 94 -6.80 -14.28 -10.99
N TYR A 95 -5.69 -14.02 -10.31
CA TYR A 95 -5.31 -12.71 -9.81
C TYR A 95 -3.86 -12.38 -10.17
N THR A 96 -3.51 -11.10 -10.15
CA THR A 96 -2.11 -10.64 -10.36
C THR A 96 -1.14 -11.19 -9.33
N HIS A 97 -1.64 -11.60 -8.17
CA HIS A 97 -0.85 -12.14 -7.07
C HIS A 97 -1.24 -13.59 -6.77
N GLN A 98 -0.31 -14.33 -6.20
CA GLN A 98 -0.57 -15.67 -5.68
C GLN A 98 -1.40 -15.59 -4.39
N ILE A 99 -2.27 -16.60 -4.18
CA ILE A 99 -2.96 -16.83 -2.92
C ILE A 99 -2.25 -17.95 -2.17
N GLY A 100 -1.76 -17.66 -0.96
CA GLY A 100 -1.06 -18.61 -0.11
C GLY A 100 -1.98 -19.37 0.84
N GLU A 101 -1.40 -20.24 1.65
CA GLU A 101 -2.10 -21.00 2.69
C GLU A 101 -2.14 -20.26 4.05
N LYS A 102 -1.23 -19.30 4.24
CA LYS A 102 -1.11 -18.48 5.45
C LYS A 102 -0.60 -17.07 5.12
N PRO A 103 -0.84 -16.08 5.99
CA PRO A 103 -0.28 -14.75 5.82
C PRO A 103 1.25 -14.76 5.93
N ASP A 104 1.91 -13.92 5.12
CA ASP A 104 3.34 -13.62 5.26
C ASP A 104 3.53 -12.57 6.36
N THR A 105 3.56 -13.03 7.62
CA THR A 105 3.60 -12.16 8.80
C THR A 105 4.85 -11.28 8.84
N GLU A 106 5.99 -11.80 8.39
CA GLU A 106 7.24 -11.05 8.34
C GLU A 106 7.14 -9.85 7.38
N PHE A 107 6.54 -10.06 6.20
CA PHE A 107 6.30 -8.96 5.27
C PHE A 107 5.29 -7.95 5.85
N ILE A 108 4.22 -8.44 6.47
CA ILE A 108 3.21 -7.58 7.11
C ILE A 108 3.89 -6.68 8.14
N ASP A 109 4.58 -7.26 9.12
CA ASP A 109 5.22 -6.52 10.21
C ASP A 109 6.23 -5.49 9.66
N LYS A 110 7.00 -5.88 8.64
CA LYS A 110 7.97 -4.99 7.99
C LYS A 110 7.29 -3.82 7.28
N LEU A 111 6.23 -4.08 6.52
CA LEU A 111 5.49 -3.05 5.81
C LEU A 111 4.74 -2.12 6.78
N GLU A 112 4.16 -2.65 7.87
CA GLU A 112 3.57 -1.82 8.93
C GLU A 112 4.60 -0.87 9.52
N SER A 113 5.77 -1.37 9.89
CA SER A 113 6.86 -0.54 10.41
C SER A 113 7.27 0.57 9.44
N ILE A 114 7.28 0.31 8.13
CA ILE A 114 7.56 1.35 7.12
C ILE A 114 6.44 2.41 7.10
N LEU A 115 5.18 1.98 7.06
CA LEU A 115 4.03 2.89 7.01
C LEU A 115 3.86 3.71 8.30
N GLU A 116 4.16 3.11 9.45
CA GLU A 116 4.18 3.77 10.76
C GLU A 116 5.26 4.84 10.87
N ASN A 117 6.31 4.84 10.06
CA ASN A 117 7.29 5.93 9.99
C ASN A 117 6.85 7.06 9.05
N VAL A 118 6.01 6.73 8.06
CA VAL A 118 5.45 7.69 7.11
C VAL A 118 4.28 8.49 7.72
N GLN A 119 3.41 7.84 8.48
CA GLN A 119 2.31 8.50 9.20
C GLN A 119 2.72 9.63 10.17
N PRO A 120 3.77 9.51 11.02
CA PRO A 120 4.15 10.53 11.99
C PRO A 120 4.61 11.82 11.32
N LEU A 121 5.14 11.76 10.09
CA LEU A 121 5.50 12.95 9.31
C LEU A 121 4.28 13.78 8.88
N GLN A 122 3.04 13.26 8.95
CA GLN A 122 1.82 14.04 8.72
C GLN A 122 1.46 15.00 9.87
N THR A 123 2.14 14.94 11.02
CA THR A 123 1.78 15.74 12.20
C THR A 123 2.73 16.89 12.51
N LYS A 124 3.08 17.72 11.52
CA LYS A 124 3.14 19.16 11.75
C LYS A 124 2.53 19.86 10.56
N GLY A 125 1.27 20.24 10.70
CA GLY A 125 0.62 21.16 9.79
C GLY A 125 1.54 22.34 9.53
N ILE A 126 2.05 22.42 8.30
CA ILE A 126 2.48 23.69 7.74
C ILE A 126 1.16 24.46 7.65
N GLY A 127 0.88 25.22 8.70
CA GLY A 127 -0.26 26.12 8.75
C GLY A 127 -0.18 26.98 7.51
N PHE A 128 -1.16 26.80 6.62
CA PHE A 128 -1.41 27.74 5.54
C PHE A 128 -1.73 29.07 6.21
N ARG A 129 -0.73 29.96 6.29
CA ARG A 129 -0.96 31.38 6.56
C ARG A 129 -1.19 32.03 5.20
N PRO A 130 -2.43 32.38 4.82
CA PRO A 130 -2.63 33.24 3.68
C PRO A 130 -2.08 34.62 4.08
N GLY A 131 -0.85 34.91 3.65
CA GLY A 131 -0.33 36.26 3.65
C GLY A 131 -1.02 37.03 2.53
N TYR A 132 -2.15 37.67 2.84
CA TYR A 132 -2.66 38.76 2.01
C TYR A 132 -1.64 39.90 2.11
N ARG A 133 -1.08 40.28 0.95
CA ARG A 133 -0.40 41.54 0.74
C ARG A 133 -1.21 42.35 -0.25
#